data_AF-A0A7J9GPG5-F1
#
_entry.id   AF-A0A7J9GPG5-F1
#
_cell.length_a   1.000
_cell.length_b   1.000
_cell.length_c   1.000
_cell.angle_alpha   90.00
_cell.angle_beta   90.00
_cell.angle_gamma   90.00
#
_symmetry.space_group_name_H-M   'P 1'
#
loop_
_entity.id
_entity.type
_entity.pdbx_description
1 polymer ?
#
loop_
_entity_poly.entity_id
_entity_poly.type
_entity_poly.pdbx_seq_one_letter_code
_entity_poly.pdbx_strand_id
1 'polypeptide(L)'
;MEDHKQRALLHFLKRSGKPLRSFVESLAKDLQQLRDCYELLDPRWQDDDHKFMQLMILDGCFMLEISCLDTHTMEDYAETDPIFSNHGQIHIITFIKRDMLMLENQLPMQVLHSLVDVDSNGTKDDEFVNKLIVKFNTSNMPISFMGSCLHVLKVY
;
A
#
# COMPACT_ATOMS: atom_id res chain seq x y z
N MET A 1 0.63 -1.04 -14.81
CA MET A 1 0.36 -0.99 -13.36
C MET A 1 0.57 -2.33 -12.70
N GLU A 2 -0.10 -3.40 -13.12
CA GLU A 2 0.05 -4.74 -12.53
C GLU A 2 1.51 -5.22 -12.43
N ASP A 3 2.32 -5.05 -13.49
CA ASP A 3 3.75 -5.41 -13.45
C ASP A 3 4.52 -4.65 -12.36
N HIS A 4 4.16 -3.38 -12.10
CA HIS A 4 4.80 -2.60 -11.05
C HIS A 4 4.44 -3.08 -9.66
N LYS A 5 3.19 -3.52 -9.46
CA LYS A 5 2.76 -4.14 -8.20
C LYS A 5 3.47 -5.48 -7.98
N GLN A 6 3.65 -6.28 -9.04
CA GLN A 6 4.38 -7.55 -8.94
C GLN A 6 5.84 -7.32 -8.55
N ARG A 7 6.48 -6.32 -9.16
CA ARG A 7 7.85 -5.93 -8.77
C ARG A 7 7.89 -5.44 -7.31
N ALA A 8 6.95 -4.61 -6.91
CA ALA A 8 6.83 -4.15 -5.52
C ALA A 8 6.72 -5.32 -4.54
N LEU A 9 5.89 -6.33 -4.85
CA LEU A 9 5.81 -7.56 -4.07
C LEU A 9 7.15 -8.29 -3.99
N LEU A 10 7.89 -8.42 -5.10
CA LEU A 10 9.19 -9.08 -5.09
C LEU A 10 10.21 -8.34 -4.22
N HIS A 11 10.25 -7.01 -4.29
CA HIS A 11 11.11 -6.18 -3.44
C HIS A 11 10.71 -6.26 -1.96
N PHE A 12 9.42 -6.20 -1.68
CA PHE A 12 8.87 -6.39 -0.33
C PHE A 12 9.30 -7.74 0.27
N LEU A 13 9.07 -8.85 -0.45
CA LEU A 13 9.46 -10.20 0.00
C LEU A 13 10.97 -10.33 0.18
N LYS A 14 11.77 -9.76 -0.72
CA LYS A 14 13.23 -9.77 -0.63
C LYS A 14 13.72 -9.08 0.64
N ARG A 15 13.15 -7.93 1.01
CA ARG A 15 13.53 -7.20 2.22
C ARG A 15 13.00 -7.85 3.50
N SER A 16 11.80 -8.40 3.45
CA SER A 16 11.21 -9.12 4.57
C SER A 16 11.97 -10.42 4.90
N GLY A 17 12.53 -11.07 3.87
CA GLY A 17 13.18 -12.38 4.00
C GLY A 17 12.20 -13.52 4.33
N LYS A 18 10.90 -13.26 4.25
CA LYS A 18 9.81 -14.20 4.54
C LYS A 18 9.28 -14.83 3.26
N PRO A 19 8.89 -16.11 3.27
CA PRO A 19 8.25 -16.72 2.12
C PRO A 19 6.86 -16.13 1.91
N LEU A 20 6.44 -15.97 0.65
CA LEU A 20 5.09 -15.49 0.28
C LEU A 20 3.98 -16.26 1.01
N ARG A 21 4.18 -17.56 1.21
CA ARG A 21 3.24 -18.44 1.92
C ARG A 21 2.89 -17.92 3.32
N SER A 22 3.82 -17.32 4.07
CA SER A 22 3.54 -16.79 5.40
C SER A 22 2.54 -15.63 5.37
N PHE A 23 2.60 -14.78 4.35
CA PHE A 23 1.65 -13.68 4.17
C PHE A 23 0.28 -14.19 3.75
N VAL A 24 0.24 -15.16 2.83
CA VAL A 24 -1.00 -15.84 2.41
C VAL A 24 -1.69 -16.50 3.61
N GLU A 25 -0.96 -17.25 4.42
CA GLU A 25 -1.50 -17.93 5.60
C GLU A 25 -1.99 -16.96 6.68
N SER A 26 -1.36 -15.78 6.80
CA SER A 26 -1.80 -14.73 7.72
C SER A 26 -3.16 -14.16 7.28
N LEU A 27 -3.25 -13.69 6.03
CA LEU A 27 -4.48 -13.11 5.49
C LEU A 27 -5.61 -14.12 5.31
N ALA A 28 -5.31 -15.40 5.07
CA ALA A 28 -6.31 -16.45 4.95
C ALA A 28 -7.16 -16.62 6.22
N LYS A 29 -6.62 -16.28 7.40
CA LYS A 29 -7.37 -16.31 8.67
C LYS A 29 -8.51 -15.29 8.69
N ASP A 30 -8.31 -14.17 8.01
CA ASP A 30 -9.24 -13.04 8.00
C ASP A 30 -10.02 -12.94 6.69
N LEU A 31 -9.91 -13.93 5.79
CA LEU A 31 -10.48 -13.89 4.44
C LEU A 31 -11.96 -13.49 4.41
N GLN A 32 -12.77 -14.06 5.30
CA GLN A 32 -14.19 -13.72 5.37
C GLN A 32 -14.40 -12.27 5.86
N GLN A 33 -13.67 -11.83 6.88
CA GLN A 33 -13.76 -10.46 7.38
C GLN A 33 -13.33 -9.44 6.32
N LEU A 34 -12.32 -9.78 5.52
CA LEU A 34 -11.87 -8.95 4.39
C LEU A 34 -12.96 -8.83 3.32
N ARG A 35 -13.71 -9.90 3.05
CA ARG A 35 -14.88 -9.85 2.14
C ARG A 35 -16.01 -9.02 2.71
N ASP A 36 -16.28 -9.16 4.01
CA ASP A 36 -17.36 -8.46 4.71
C ASP A 36 -17.12 -6.94 4.78
N CYS A 37 -15.90 -6.47 4.50
CA CYS A 37 -15.59 -5.05 4.33
C CYS A 37 -16.20 -4.44 3.05
N TYR A 38 -16.67 -5.26 2.11
CA TYR A 38 -17.25 -4.82 0.84
C TYR A 38 -18.75 -5.13 0.79
N GLU A 39 -19.59 -4.09 0.69
CA GLU A 39 -21.06 -4.26 0.60
C GLU A 39 -21.50 -4.97 -0.68
N LEU A 40 -20.79 -4.73 -1.80
CA LEU A 40 -21.10 -5.29 -3.12
C LEU A 40 -19.83 -5.82 -3.79
N LEU A 41 -19.30 -6.93 -3.27
CA LEU A 41 -18.16 -7.59 -3.88
C LEU A 41 -18.58 -8.34 -5.15
N ASP A 42 -17.92 -8.06 -6.28
CA ASP A 42 -18.13 -8.78 -7.55
C ASP A 42 -18.05 -10.31 -7.32
N PRO A 43 -19.03 -11.11 -7.81
CA PRO A 43 -19.05 -12.56 -7.64
C PRO A 43 -17.71 -13.24 -8.00
N ARG A 44 -16.95 -12.71 -8.96
CA ARG A 44 -15.63 -13.25 -9.35
C ARG A 44 -14.63 -13.32 -8.19
N TRP A 45 -14.79 -12.48 -7.17
CA TRP A 45 -13.95 -12.41 -5.98
C TRP A 45 -14.52 -13.20 -4.80
N GLN A 46 -15.81 -13.54 -4.85
CA GLN A 46 -16.45 -14.44 -3.89
C GLN A 46 -16.17 -15.91 -4.22
N ASP A 47 -16.14 -16.24 -5.52
CA ASP A 47 -16.02 -17.62 -5.99
C ASP A 47 -14.56 -18.13 -6.02
N ASP A 48 -13.57 -17.25 -5.93
CA ASP A 48 -12.15 -17.57 -6.06
C ASP A 48 -11.30 -16.92 -4.96
N ASP A 49 -11.15 -17.66 -3.85
CA ASP A 49 -10.33 -17.27 -2.70
C ASP A 49 -8.88 -16.97 -3.09
N HIS A 50 -8.33 -17.73 -4.04
CA HIS A 50 -6.94 -17.57 -4.45
C HIS A 50 -6.72 -16.26 -5.20
N LYS A 51 -7.60 -15.92 -6.14
CA LYS A 51 -7.54 -14.66 -6.86
C LYS A 51 -7.78 -13.45 -5.95
N PHE A 52 -8.75 -13.55 -5.03
CA PHE A 52 -8.99 -12.48 -4.07
C PHE A 52 -7.78 -12.27 -3.15
N MET A 53 -7.19 -13.35 -2.64
CA MET A 53 -5.99 -13.28 -1.80
C MET A 53 -4.80 -12.67 -2.56
N GLN A 54 -4.60 -13.09 -3.82
CA GLN A 54 -3.57 -12.54 -4.67
C GLN A 54 -3.74 -11.03 -4.86
N LEU A 55 -4.97 -10.57 -5.11
CA LEU A 55 -5.30 -9.15 -5.22
C LEU A 55 -4.95 -8.40 -3.93
N MET A 56 -5.41 -8.87 -2.78
CA MET A 56 -5.16 -8.24 -1.48
C MET A 56 -3.66 -8.12 -1.16
N ILE A 57 -2.90 -9.19 -1.38
CA ILE A 57 -1.45 -9.19 -1.15
C ILE A 57 -0.75 -8.23 -2.10
N LEU A 58 -1.09 -8.29 -3.38
CA LEU A 58 -0.43 -7.49 -4.40
C LEU A 58 -0.66 -6.00 -4.16
N ASP A 59 -1.91 -5.61 -3.88
CA ASP A 59 -2.29 -4.22 -3.63
C ASP A 59 -1.79 -3.74 -2.25
N GLY A 60 -1.85 -4.59 -1.23
CA GLY A 60 -1.35 -4.27 0.11
C GLY A 60 0.16 -4.06 0.14
N CYS A 61 0.94 -4.97 -0.47
CA CYS A 61 2.39 -4.79 -0.59
C CYS A 61 2.72 -3.52 -1.38
N PHE A 62 2.01 -3.26 -2.49
CA PHE A 62 2.24 -2.04 -3.27
C PHE A 62 1.94 -0.77 -2.46
N MET A 63 0.85 -0.72 -1.70
CA MET A 63 0.55 0.42 -0.81
C MET A 63 1.62 0.60 0.28
N LEU A 64 2.11 -0.49 0.88
CA LEU A 64 3.19 -0.44 1.88
C LEU A 64 4.50 0.09 1.29
N GLU A 65 4.89 -0.34 0.09
CA GLU A 65 6.06 0.19 -0.61
C GLU A 65 5.95 1.69 -0.79
N ILE A 66 4.81 2.17 -1.30
CA ILE A 66 4.56 3.60 -1.56
C ILE A 66 4.55 4.39 -0.25
N SER A 67 4.02 3.82 0.83
CA SER A 67 3.97 4.45 2.15
C SER A 67 5.35 4.61 2.80
N CYS A 68 6.31 3.76 2.41
CA CYS A 68 7.67 3.75 2.95
C CYS A 68 8.70 4.47 2.04
N LEU A 69 8.29 5.10 0.94
CA LEU A 69 9.19 5.85 0.07
C LEU A 69 9.95 6.96 0.81
N ASP A 70 9.23 7.69 1.65
CA ASP A 70 9.75 8.82 2.41
C ASP A 70 10.61 8.39 3.62
N THR A 71 10.79 7.10 3.88
CA THR A 71 11.67 6.61 4.97
C THR A 71 13.09 6.31 4.49
N HIS A 72 13.41 6.56 3.21
CA HIS A 72 14.71 6.26 2.59
C HIS A 72 15.18 4.81 2.77
N THR A 73 14.25 3.89 3.06
CA THR A 73 14.52 2.46 3.28
C THR A 73 14.52 1.64 2.00
N MET A 74 14.33 2.29 0.84
CA MET A 74 14.05 1.67 -0.46
C MET A 74 15.19 1.87 -1.46
N GLU A 75 16.43 1.61 -1.02
CA GLU A 75 17.64 1.72 -1.86
C GLU A 75 17.80 0.58 -2.87
N ASP A 76 16.88 -0.41 -2.88
CA ASP A 76 16.99 -1.60 -3.71
C ASP A 76 16.29 -1.48 -5.07
N TYR A 77 15.62 -0.36 -5.37
CA TYR A 77 15.08 -0.05 -6.69
C TYR A 77 16.13 0.63 -7.58
N ALA A 78 16.04 0.41 -8.90
CA ALA A 78 16.91 1.06 -9.86
C ALA A 78 16.64 2.58 -9.93
N GLU A 79 17.68 3.39 -10.17
CA GLU A 79 17.55 4.84 -10.37
C GLU A 79 16.64 5.20 -11.56
N THR A 80 16.51 4.30 -12.52
CA THR A 80 15.63 4.43 -13.69
C THR A 80 14.24 3.81 -13.48
N ASP A 81 13.90 3.37 -12.27
CA ASP A 81 12.58 2.78 -12.01
C ASP A 81 11.47 3.83 -12.25
N PRO A 82 10.40 3.52 -13.00
CA PRO A 82 9.38 4.51 -13.33
C PRO A 82 8.63 5.04 -12.11
N ILE A 83 8.50 4.28 -11.02
CA ILE A 83 7.69 4.65 -9.85
C ILE A 83 8.55 4.95 -8.64
N PHE A 84 9.49 4.06 -8.31
CA PHE A 84 10.23 4.10 -7.05
C PHE A 84 11.53 4.93 -7.13
N SER A 85 11.94 5.37 -8.31
CA SER A 85 13.05 6.32 -8.46
C SER A 85 12.69 7.73 -7.99
N ASN A 86 13.70 8.58 -7.80
CA ASN A 86 13.48 10.01 -7.52
C ASN A 86 12.57 10.69 -8.56
N HIS A 87 12.73 10.34 -9.84
CA HIS A 87 11.87 10.88 -10.91
C HIS A 87 10.43 10.39 -10.76
N GLY A 88 10.23 9.09 -10.48
CA GLY A 88 8.92 8.51 -10.22
C GLY A 88 8.22 9.12 -9.00
N GLN A 89 8.98 9.37 -7.93
CA GLN A 89 8.50 10.03 -6.72
C GLN A 89 7.98 11.44 -6.99
N ILE A 90 8.68 12.24 -7.80
CA ILE A 90 8.27 13.61 -8.11
C ILE A 90 7.06 13.64 -9.04
N HIS A 91 6.99 12.75 -10.03
CA HIS A 91 6.05 12.89 -11.15
C HIS A 91 4.87 11.91 -11.15
N ILE A 92 5.02 10.72 -10.56
CA ILE A 92 4.04 9.63 -10.68
C ILE A 92 3.35 9.32 -9.35
N ILE A 93 4.08 9.35 -8.23
CA ILE A 93 3.56 8.93 -6.92
C ILE A 93 2.30 9.69 -6.51
N THR A 94 2.22 11.01 -6.75
CA THR A 94 1.02 11.79 -6.43
C THR A 94 -0.24 11.27 -7.14
N PHE A 95 -0.11 10.82 -8.39
CA PHE A 95 -1.24 10.25 -9.13
C PHE A 95 -1.61 8.86 -8.61
N ILE A 96 -0.60 8.02 -8.32
CA ILE A 96 -0.82 6.69 -7.73
C ILE A 96 -1.52 6.81 -6.37
N LYS A 97 -1.07 7.72 -5.50
CA LYS A 97 -1.70 7.94 -4.19
C LYS A 97 -3.15 8.37 -4.31
N ARG A 98 -3.46 9.27 -5.26
CA ARG A 98 -4.85 9.69 -5.51
C ARG A 98 -5.71 8.53 -5.97
N ASP A 99 -5.20 7.73 -6.91
CA ASP A 99 -5.89 6.54 -7.42
C ASP A 99 -6.17 5.52 -6.31
N MET A 100 -5.19 5.26 -5.43
CA MET A 100 -5.34 4.37 -4.27
C MET A 100 -6.36 4.85 -3.23
N LEU A 101 -6.65 6.15 -3.18
CA LEU A 101 -7.63 6.73 -2.25
C LEU A 101 -9.05 6.78 -2.83
N MET A 102 -9.22 6.45 -4.12
CA MET A 102 -10.53 6.31 -4.73
C MET A 102 -11.29 5.14 -4.10
N LEU A 103 -12.61 5.31 -3.90
CA LEU A 103 -13.49 4.28 -3.32
C LEU A 103 -13.37 2.92 -4.03
N GLU A 104 -13.19 2.94 -5.36
CA GLU A 104 -13.06 1.75 -6.20
C GLU A 104 -11.78 0.95 -5.94
N ASN A 105 -10.73 1.61 -5.42
CA ASN A 105 -9.41 1.03 -5.17
C ASN A 105 -9.11 0.86 -3.67
N GLN A 106 -10.13 0.93 -2.82
CA GLN A 106 -9.92 0.82 -1.38
C GLN A 106 -9.52 -0.58 -0.95
N LEU A 107 -8.49 -0.61 -0.09
CA LEU A 107 -8.00 -1.80 0.56
C LEU A 107 -8.42 -1.76 2.05
N PRO A 108 -8.92 -2.87 2.63
CA PRO A 108 -9.21 -2.93 4.05
C PRO A 108 -7.91 -2.76 4.84
N MET A 109 -7.93 -1.89 5.86
CA MET A 109 -6.76 -1.64 6.73
C MET A 109 -6.19 -2.94 7.31
N GLN A 110 -7.06 -3.92 7.61
CA GLN A 110 -6.68 -5.24 8.11
C GLN A 110 -5.62 -5.92 7.23
N VAL A 111 -5.67 -5.71 5.90
CA VAL A 111 -4.66 -6.26 4.99
C VAL A 111 -3.26 -5.76 5.35
N LEU A 112 -3.13 -4.45 5.62
CA LEU A 112 -1.86 -3.83 5.96
C LEU A 112 -1.36 -4.30 7.33
N HIS A 113 -2.24 -4.44 8.31
CA HIS A 113 -1.90 -5.00 9.62
C HIS A 113 -1.35 -6.42 9.50
N SER A 114 -2.04 -7.32 8.79
CA SER A 114 -1.59 -8.71 8.60
C SER A 114 -0.26 -8.80 7.86
N LEU A 115 -0.01 -7.92 6.88
CA LEU A 115 1.26 -7.89 6.14
C LEU A 115 2.42 -7.39 7.01
N VAL A 116 2.22 -6.30 7.77
CA VAL A 116 3.25 -5.72 8.65
C VAL A 116 3.54 -6.62 9.85
N ASP A 117 2.53 -7.31 10.38
CA ASP A 117 2.70 -8.29 11.46
C ASP A 117 3.66 -9.41 11.03
N VAL A 118 3.44 -10.00 9.85
CA VAL A 118 4.31 -11.05 9.29
C VAL A 118 5.72 -10.52 9.00
N ASP A 119 5.82 -9.32 8.41
CA ASP A 119 7.12 -8.68 8.12
C ASP A 119 7.95 -8.44 9.38
N SER A 120 7.29 -7.98 10.45
CA SER A 120 7.94 -7.57 11.69
C SER A 120 8.03 -8.67 12.75
N ASN A 121 7.51 -9.87 12.48
CA ASN A 121 7.30 -10.92 13.49
C ASN A 121 6.48 -10.44 14.69
N GLY A 122 5.46 -9.60 14.45
CA GLY A 122 4.60 -9.00 15.48
C GLY A 122 5.29 -8.01 16.39
N THR A 123 6.44 -7.46 15.99
CA THR A 123 7.14 -6.43 16.78
C THR A 123 6.61 -5.02 16.53
N LYS A 124 5.92 -4.80 15.40
CA LYS A 124 5.28 -3.52 15.07
C LYS A 124 3.79 -3.61 15.39
N ASP A 125 3.29 -2.58 16.05
CA ASP A 125 1.90 -2.49 16.48
C ASP A 125 1.02 -1.74 15.47
N ASP A 126 -0.27 -1.64 15.78
CA ASP A 126 -1.24 -0.90 14.98
C ASP A 126 -0.89 0.59 14.84
N GLU A 127 -0.18 1.16 15.82
CA GLU A 127 0.27 2.55 15.76
C GLU A 127 1.28 2.76 14.64
N PHE A 128 2.17 1.79 14.40
CA PHE A 128 3.10 1.84 13.27
C PHE A 128 2.37 1.88 11.93
N VAL A 129 1.37 1.01 11.72
CA VAL A 129 0.58 0.98 10.48
C VAL A 129 -0.18 2.28 10.28
N ASN A 130 -0.81 2.79 11.35
CA ASN A 130 -1.49 4.07 11.32
C ASN A 130 -0.54 5.24 10.97
N LYS A 131 0.68 5.23 11.51
CA LYS A 131 1.71 6.23 11.16
C LYS A 131 2.10 6.16 9.68
N LEU A 132 2.24 4.96 9.10
CA LEU A 132 2.51 4.80 7.67
C LEU A 132 1.38 5.40 6.83
N ILE A 133 0.13 5.16 7.20
CA ILE A 133 -1.04 5.64 6.45
C ILE A 133 -1.24 7.14 6.60
N VAL A 134 -1.04 7.69 7.80
CA VAL A 134 -1.05 9.15 8.01
C VAL A 134 0.03 9.79 7.14
N LYS A 135 1.25 9.26 7.15
CA LYS A 135 2.34 9.75 6.31
C LYS A 135 1.98 9.68 4.82
N PHE A 136 1.47 8.55 4.37
CA PHE A 136 1.01 8.34 3.00
C PHE A 136 0.05 9.45 2.54
N ASN A 137 -0.93 9.80 3.39
CA ASN A 137 -1.92 10.84 3.14
C ASN A 137 -1.38 12.28 3.25
N THR A 138 -0.46 12.55 4.20
CA THR A 138 0.07 13.89 4.45
C THR A 138 1.18 14.31 3.50
N SER A 139 1.93 13.36 2.92
CA SER A 139 3.02 13.65 1.97
C SER A 139 2.55 14.27 0.64
N ASN A 140 1.25 14.55 0.49
CA ASN A 140 0.68 15.36 -0.59
C ASN A 140 0.93 16.87 -0.43
N MET A 141 1.47 17.32 0.70
CA MET A 141 1.86 18.72 0.86
C MET A 141 3.32 18.88 0.41
N PRO A 142 3.60 19.55 -0.73
CA PRO A 142 4.92 20.09 -0.92
C PRO A 142 5.20 20.97 0.30
N ILE A 143 6.34 20.77 0.96
CA ILE A 143 6.90 21.77 1.87
C ILE A 143 7.36 22.95 1.01
N SER A 144 6.42 23.61 0.34
CA SER A 144 6.54 25.01 -0.01
C SER A 144 6.01 25.74 1.20
N PHE A 145 6.93 26.30 1.98
CA PHE A 145 6.75 27.41 2.89
C PHE A 145 5.29 27.93 2.91
N MET A 146 4.52 27.49 3.89
CA MET A 146 3.11 27.84 4.04
C MET A 146 3.04 29.29 4.53
N GLY A 147 3.33 30.22 3.61
CA GLY A 147 2.96 31.61 3.75
C GLY A 147 1.45 31.68 3.83
N SER A 148 0.97 32.28 4.91
CA SER A 148 -0.43 32.46 5.27
C SER A 148 -1.29 32.83 4.06
N CYS A 149 -2.16 31.92 3.61
CA CYS A 149 -3.45 32.24 2.98
C CYS A 149 -4.27 30.95 2.72
N LEU A 150 -5.25 30.71 3.59
CA LEU A 150 -6.31 29.72 3.40
C LEU A 150 -7.21 30.06 2.19
N HIS A 151 -7.58 29.05 1.41
CA HIS A 151 -8.99 28.92 0.98
C HIS A 151 -9.37 27.47 0.63
N VAL A 152 -10.48 27.02 1.22
CA VAL A 152 -11.02 25.64 1.24
C VAL A 152 -11.67 25.16 -0.09
N LEU A 153 -11.63 25.97 -1.16
CA LEU A 153 -12.36 25.67 -2.41
C LEU A 153 -11.49 25.65 -3.68
N LYS A 154 -10.17 25.46 -3.56
CA LYS A 154 -9.27 25.30 -4.72
C LYS A 154 -8.81 23.85 -4.97
N VAL A 155 -9.47 22.86 -4.36
CA VAL A 155 -9.04 21.45 -4.40
C VAL A 155 -10.16 20.52 -4.92
N TYR A 156 -11.00 21.00 -5.84
CA TYR A 156 -11.81 20.15 -6.72
C TYR A 156 -11.52 20.51 -8.17
#